data_AF-A0A1C6A179-F1
#
_entry.id   AF-A0A1C6A179-F1
#
_cell.length_a   1.000
_cell.length_b   1.000
_cell.length_c   1.000
_cell.angle_alpha   90.00
_cell.angle_beta   90.00
_cell.angle_gamma   90.00
#
_symmetry.space_group_name_H-M   'P 1'
#
loop_
_entity.id
_entity.type
_entity.pdbx_description
1 polymer ?
#
loop_
_entity_poly.entity_id
_entity_poly.type
_entity_poly.pdbx_seq_one_letter_code
_entity_poly.pdbx_strand_id
1 'polypeptide(L)'
;MGAFIGCAVGALLIAIDDPWKALWFIVLFLVLQQIEGNLIYPHVVGSSVGLPSIWVLAAVTLGGKLMGITGMLFFIPLCSVIYALFRSYVKNRLVSKAVPPEKWRDPPPPPSRQ
;
A
#
# COMPACT_ATOMS: atom_id res chain seq x y z
N MET A 1 5.47 5.24 11.68
CA MET A 1 6.10 6.31 12.48
C MET A 1 5.76 6.22 13.95
N GLY A 2 4.47 6.11 14.34
CA GLY A 2 4.10 5.94 15.76
C GLY A 2 4.76 4.75 16.45
N ALA A 3 4.84 3.59 15.78
CA ALA A 3 5.51 2.39 16.32
C ALA A 3 7.00 2.61 16.63
N PHE A 4 7.74 3.32 15.76
CA PHE A 4 9.16 3.64 15.99
C PHE A 4 9.37 4.62 17.14
N ILE A 5 8.48 5.62 17.28
CA ILE A 5 8.53 6.57 18.41
C ILE A 5 8.24 5.83 19.72
N GLY A 6 7.23 4.95 19.73
CA GLY A 6 6.93 4.10 20.87
C GLY A 6 8.08 3.16 21.24
N CYS A 7 8.74 2.55 20.25
CA CYS A 7 9.94 1.75 20.46
C CYS A 7 11.08 2.58 21.04
N ALA A 8 11.33 3.79 20.52
CA ALA A 8 12.41 4.65 21.01
C ALA A 8 12.20 5.03 22.48
N VAL A 9 10.98 5.45 22.85
CA VAL A 9 10.63 5.79 24.23
C VAL A 9 10.69 4.55 25.13
N GLY A 10 10.12 3.42 24.70
CA GLY A 10 10.13 2.16 25.45
C GLY A 10 11.55 1.62 25.67
N ALA A 11 12.39 1.64 24.65
CA ALA A 11 13.79 1.23 24.76
C ALA A 11 14.59 2.13 25.71
N LEU A 12 14.35 3.45 25.69
CA LEU A 12 14.97 4.39 26.62
C LEU A 12 14.58 4.10 28.07
N LEU A 13 13.29 3.85 28.33
CA LEU A 13 12.80 3.52 29.67
C LEU A 13 13.37 2.19 30.18
N ILE A 14 13.44 1.16 29.34
CA ILE A 14 14.00 -0.14 29.71
C ILE A 14 15.51 -0.04 29.92
N ALA A 15 16.21 0.79 29.14
CA ALA A 15 17.65 0.97 29.26
C ALA A 15 18.09 1.61 30.59
N ILE A 16 17.18 2.35 31.25
CA ILE A 16 17.41 2.92 32.58
C ILE A 16 17.42 1.82 33.66
N ASP A 17 16.60 0.78 33.51
CA ASP A 17 16.58 -0.39 34.42
C ASP A 17 17.69 -1.38 34.09
N ASP A 18 17.74 -1.84 32.84
CA ASP A 18 18.69 -2.83 32.35
C ASP A 18 18.97 -2.64 30.84
N PRO A 19 20.18 -2.17 30.48
CA PRO A 19 20.57 -1.98 29.09
C PRO A 19 20.53 -3.26 28.24
N TRP A 20 20.74 -4.43 28.86
CA TRP A 20 20.73 -5.70 28.14
C TRP A 20 19.31 -6.13 27.77
N LYS A 21 18.33 -5.89 28.67
CA LYS A 21 16.91 -6.08 28.35
C LYS A 21 16.45 -5.11 27.25
N ALA A 22 16.95 -3.87 27.25
CA ALA A 22 16.62 -2.89 26.22
C ALA A 22 17.11 -3.35 24.83
N LEU A 23 18.32 -3.92 24.76
CA LEU A 23 18.85 -4.49 23.52
C LEU A 23 17.95 -5.62 22.99
N TRP A 24 17.55 -6.55 23.87
CA TRP A 24 16.63 -7.64 23.51
C TRP A 24 15.27 -7.12 23.03
N PHE A 25 14.72 -6.11 23.71
CA PHE A 25 13.47 -5.47 23.29
C PHE A 25 13.57 -4.87 21.89
N ILE A 26 14.66 -4.15 21.57
CA ILE A 26 14.88 -3.58 20.24
C ILE A 26 14.96 -4.67 19.17
N VAL A 27 15.72 -5.74 19.42
CA VAL A 27 15.86 -6.85 18.47
C VAL A 27 14.50 -7.49 18.19
N LEU A 28 13.72 -7.77 19.24
CA LEU A 28 12.40 -8.39 19.12
C LEU A 28 11.42 -7.47 18.38
N PHE A 29 11.46 -6.16 18.69
CA PHE A 29 10.67 -5.15 17.99
C PHE A 29 11.02 -5.09 16.50
N LEU A 30 12.30 -5.11 16.13
CA LEU A 30 12.73 -5.12 14.73
C LEU A 30 12.23 -6.38 14.00
N VAL A 31 12.32 -7.55 14.62
CA VAL A 31 11.78 -8.80 14.05
C VAL A 31 10.28 -8.68 13.82
N LEU A 32 9.54 -8.13 14.79
CA LEU A 32 8.10 -7.91 14.67
C LEU A 32 7.78 -6.94 13.52
N GLN A 33 8.54 -5.85 13.38
CA GLN A 33 8.38 -4.92 12.26
C GLN A 33 8.67 -5.56 10.89
N GLN A 34 9.63 -6.49 10.81
CA GLN A 34 9.87 -7.25 9.58
C GLN A 34 8.68 -8.15 9.22
N ILE A 35 8.08 -8.83 10.21
CA ILE A 35 6.90 -9.66 10.02
C ILE A 35 5.71 -8.80 9.57
N GLU A 36 5.53 -7.63 10.19
CA GLU A 36 4.49 -6.69 9.81
C GLU A 36 4.65 -6.24 8.35
N GLY A 37 5.85 -5.80 7.97
CA GLY A 37 6.12 -5.32 6.62
C GLY A 37 6.04 -6.39 5.53
N ASN A 38 6.53 -7.61 5.81
CA ASN A 38 6.69 -8.64 4.78
C ASN A 38 5.52 -9.63 4.71
N LEU A 39 4.76 -9.85 5.79
CA LEU A 39 3.68 -10.85 5.85
C LEU A 39 2.32 -10.23 6.11
N ILE A 40 2.21 -9.45 7.18
CA ILE A 40 0.91 -8.93 7.63
C ILE A 40 0.43 -7.86 6.65
N TYR A 41 1.30 -6.92 6.26
CA TYR A 41 0.96 -5.85 5.34
C TYR A 41 0.38 -6.39 4.02
N PRO A 42 1.05 -7.26 3.23
CA PRO A 42 0.48 -7.75 1.98
C PRO A 42 -0.82 -8.55 2.18
N HIS A 43 -0.97 -9.27 3.29
CA HIS A 43 -2.19 -10.02 3.58
C HIS A 43 -3.38 -9.12 3.95
N VAL A 44 -3.12 -8.03 4.68
CA VAL A 44 -4.14 -7.08 5.13
C VAL A 44 -4.52 -6.07 4.04
N VAL A 45 -3.55 -5.55 3.28
CA VAL A 45 -3.80 -4.53 2.26
C VAL A 45 -4.11 -5.10 0.88
N GLY A 46 -3.92 -6.40 0.66
CA GLY A 46 -4.17 -7.07 -0.61
C GLY A 46 -3.27 -6.57 -1.75
N SER A 47 -3.31 -7.28 -2.89
CA SER A 47 -2.45 -7.09 -4.06
C SER A 47 -2.62 -5.71 -4.71
N SER A 48 -1.96 -4.71 -4.13
CA SER A 48 -1.80 -3.33 -4.59
C SER A 48 -3.11 -2.57 -4.80
N VAL A 49 -3.08 -1.27 -4.58
CA VAL A 49 -4.19 -0.34 -4.88
C VAL A 49 -4.61 -0.36 -6.37
N GLY A 50 -3.96 -1.19 -7.20
CA GLY A 50 -4.34 -1.48 -8.58
C GLY A 50 -4.20 -0.28 -9.49
N LEU A 51 -3.64 0.83 -9.00
CA LEU A 51 -3.48 2.05 -9.77
C LEU A 51 -2.28 1.92 -10.69
N PRO A 52 -2.49 2.02 -12.01
CA PRO A 52 -1.38 2.12 -12.94
C PRO A 52 -0.51 3.34 -12.59
N SER A 53 0.81 3.20 -12.71
CA SER A 53 1.80 4.24 -12.38
C SER A 53 1.54 5.58 -13.08
N ILE A 54 0.96 5.55 -14.27
CA ILE A 54 0.55 6.75 -15.01
C ILE A 54 -0.48 7.61 -14.25
N TRP A 55 -1.41 7.00 -13.50
CA TRP A 55 -2.39 7.74 -12.70
C TRP A 55 -1.76 8.41 -11.49
N VAL A 56 -0.75 7.78 -10.90
CA VAL A 56 0.05 8.38 -9.82
C VAL A 56 0.84 9.57 -10.34
N LEU A 57 1.48 9.45 -11.51
CA LEU A 57 2.19 10.55 -12.15
C LEU A 57 1.24 11.72 -12.47
N ALA A 58 0.06 11.43 -13.00
CA ALA A 58 -0.96 12.44 -13.26
C ALA A 58 -1.41 13.15 -11.98
N ALA A 59 -1.67 12.40 -10.90
CA ALA A 59 -2.04 12.93 -9.59
C ALA A 59 -0.96 13.86 -9.00
N VAL A 60 0.32 13.44 -9.06
CA VAL A 60 1.45 14.23 -8.55
C VAL A 60 1.66 15.48 -9.40
N THR A 61 1.54 15.39 -10.72
CA THR A 61 1.72 16.53 -11.63
C THR A 61 0.61 17.57 -11.43
N LEU A 62 -0.66 17.13 -11.34
CA LEU A 62 -1.80 18.01 -11.09
C LEU A 62 -1.79 18.58 -9.68
N GLY A 63 -1.67 17.72 -8.66
CA GLY A 63 -1.65 18.12 -7.26
C GLY A 63 -0.46 19.03 -6.93
N GLY A 64 0.71 18.72 -7.49
CA GLY A 64 1.93 19.52 -7.34
C GLY A 64 1.79 20.93 -7.90
N LYS A 65 1.16 21.07 -9.08
CA LYS A 65 0.91 22.39 -9.68
C LYS A 65 -0.11 23.23 -8.92
N LEU A 66 -1.10 22.61 -8.28
CA LEU A 66 -2.19 23.31 -7.62
C LEU A 66 -1.83 23.76 -6.19
N MET A 67 -1.29 22.86 -5.37
CA MET A 67 -1.04 23.12 -3.94
C MET A 67 0.32 22.59 -3.48
N GLY A 68 1.27 22.34 -4.40
CA GLY A 68 2.57 21.79 -4.07
C GLY A 68 2.48 20.39 -3.45
N ILE A 69 3.30 20.13 -2.43
CA ILE A 69 3.42 18.81 -1.77
C ILE A 69 2.08 18.36 -1.17
N THR A 70 1.34 19.26 -0.52
CA THR A 70 0.03 18.95 0.06
C THR A 70 -0.97 18.54 -1.01
N GLY A 71 -0.93 19.22 -2.17
CA GLY A 71 -1.77 18.86 -3.31
C GLY A 71 -1.43 17.50 -3.87
N MET A 72 -0.15 17.13 -3.95
CA MET A 72 0.28 15.79 -4.37
C MET A 72 -0.30 14.70 -3.44
N LEU A 73 -0.21 14.88 -2.12
CA LEU A 73 -0.72 13.92 -1.14
C LEU A 73 -2.23 13.73 -1.22
N PHE A 74 -2.98 14.80 -1.47
CA PHE A 74 -4.44 14.74 -1.60
C PHE A 74 -4.90 14.19 -2.96
N PHE A 75 -4.21 14.52 -4.05
CA PHE A 75 -4.61 14.06 -5.39
C PHE A 75 -4.38 12.57 -5.62
N ILE A 76 -3.39 11.95 -4.95
CA ILE A 76 -3.12 10.51 -5.09
C ILE A 76 -4.35 9.66 -4.72
N PRO A 77 -4.94 9.76 -3.51
CA PRO A 77 -6.14 9.00 -3.16
C PRO A 77 -7.36 9.45 -3.98
N LEU A 78 -7.46 10.73 -4.35
CA LEU A 78 -8.55 11.21 -5.20
C LEU A 78 -8.55 10.55 -6.58
N CYS A 79 -7.42 10.58 -7.28
CA CYS A 79 -7.24 9.89 -8.56
C CYS A 79 -7.44 8.37 -8.41
N SER A 80 -7.08 7.81 -7.25
CA SER A 80 -7.32 6.39 -6.97
C SER A 80 -8.80 6.05 -6.99
N VAL A 81 -9.63 6.84 -6.31
CA VAL A 81 -11.08 6.66 -6.30
C VAL A 81 -11.68 6.85 -7.70
N ILE A 82 -11.27 7.90 -8.42
CA ILE A 82 -11.75 8.17 -9.78
C ILE A 82 -11.45 7.00 -10.71
N TYR A 83 -10.22 6.50 -10.69
CA TYR A 83 -9.82 5.34 -11.50
C TYR A 83 -10.62 4.09 -11.13
N ALA A 84 -10.82 3.81 -9.84
CA ALA A 84 -11.60 2.65 -9.39
C ALA A 84 -13.05 2.72 -9.87
N LEU A 85 -13.67 3.89 -9.81
CA LEU A 85 -15.02 4.14 -10.33
C LEU A 85 -15.06 3.98 -11.85
N PHE A 86 -14.11 4.57 -12.56
CA PHE A 86 -14.04 4.49 -14.02
C PHE A 86 -13.82 3.05 -14.51
N ARG A 87 -12.90 2.31 -13.87
CA ARG A 87 -12.67 0.88 -14.13
C ARG A 87 -13.94 0.06 -13.92
N SER A 88 -14.67 0.32 -12.84
CA SER A 88 -15.93 -0.36 -12.54
C SER A 88 -17.03 -0.03 -13.56
N TYR A 89 -17.11 1.23 -13.99
CA TYR A 89 -18.04 1.68 -15.02
C TYR A 89 -17.77 1.01 -16.37
N VAL A 90 -16.51 0.99 -16.83
CA VAL A 90 -16.10 0.34 -18.08
C VAL A 90 -16.38 -1.16 -18.01
N LYS A 91 -16.04 -1.82 -16.89
CA LYS A 91 -16.34 -3.24 -16.66
C LYS A 91 -17.84 -3.51 -16.80
N ASN A 92 -18.69 -2.72 -16.15
CA ASN A 92 -20.14 -2.89 -16.25
C ASN A 92 -20.64 -2.71 -17.68
N ARG A 93 -20.10 -1.74 -18.44
CA ARG A 93 -20.47 -1.52 -19.85
C ARG A 93 -20.05 -2.68 -20.75
N LEU A 94 -18.88 -3.28 -20.52
CA LEU A 94 -18.42 -4.45 -21.26
C LEU A 94 -19.32 -5.67 -21.01
N VAL A 95 -19.74 -5.87 -19.75
CA VAL A 95 -20.69 -6.91 -19.36
C VAL A 95 -22.05 -6.68 -20.03
N SER A 96 -22.59 -5.45 -20.01
CA SER A 96 -23.85 -5.13 -20.67
C SER A 96 -23.82 -5.34 -22.19
N LYS A 97 -22.64 -5.20 -22.82
CA LYS A 97 -22.44 -5.45 -24.26
C LYS A 97 -22.16 -6.93 -24.58
N ALA A 98 -22.27 -7.82 -23.60
CA ALA A 98 -21.97 -9.25 -23.73
C ALA A 98 -20.58 -9.53 -24.34
N VAL A 99 -19.60 -8.66 -24.06
CA VAL A 99 -18.23 -8.87 -24.54
C VAL A 99 -17.65 -10.09 -23.84
N PRO A 100 -17.12 -11.09 -24.59
CA PRO A 100 -16.55 -12.30 -24.01
C PRO A 100 -15.52 -11.96 -22.93
N PRO A 101 -15.60 -12.57 -21.73
CA PRO A 101 -14.72 -12.28 -20.59
C PRO A 101 -13.23 -12.43 -20.94
N GLU A 102 -12.93 -13.34 -21.86
CA GLU A 102 -11.59 -13.69 -22.31
C GLU A 102 -10.86 -12.53 -23.02
N LYS A 103 -11.59 -11.56 -23.56
CA LYS A 103 -10.99 -10.40 -24.25
C LYS A 103 -10.53 -9.28 -23.31
N TRP A 104 -10.96 -9.29 -22.05
CA TRP A 104 -10.72 -8.17 -21.12
C TRP A 104 -10.36 -8.59 -19.69
N ARG A 105 -10.48 -9.87 -19.32
CA ARG A 105 -9.83 -10.41 -18.13
C ARG A 105 -8.35 -10.62 -18.38
N ASP A 106 -7.56 -10.36 -17.35
CA ASP A 106 -6.18 -10.82 -17.32
C ASP A 106 -6.16 -12.35 -17.45
N PRO A 107 -5.28 -12.93 -18.28
CA PRO A 107 -5.18 -14.36 -18.43
C PRO A 107 -4.84 -14.99 -17.06
N PRO A 108 -5.40 -16.18 -16.75
CA PRO A 108 -5.07 -16.86 -15.51
C PRO A 108 -3.55 -17.07 -15.43
N PRO A 109 -2.95 -16.99 -14.24
CA PRO A 109 -1.52 -17.25 -14.08
C PRO A 109 -1.20 -18.63 -14.65
N PRO A 110 -0.07 -18.77 -15.36
CA PRO A 110 0.32 -20.04 -15.97
C PRO A 110 0.38 -21.13 -14.89
N PRO A 111 0.01 -22.39 -15.21
CA PRO A 111 0.08 -23.49 -14.26
C PRO A 111 1.48 -23.54 -13.65
N SER A 112 1.57 -23.53 -12.32
CA SER A 112 2.84 -23.71 -11.63
C SER A 112 3.39 -25.07 -12.06
N ARG A 113 4.47 -25.09 -12.86
CA ARG A 113 5.22 -26.31 -13.13
C ARG A 113 5.75 -26.81 -11.79
N GLN A 114 5.05 -27.78 -11.20
CA GLN A 114 5.58 -28.66 -10.16
C GLN A 114 6.63 -29.57 -10.78
#